data_AF-A0A6B3EJK4-F1
#
_entry.id   AF-A0A6B3EJK4-F1
#
_cell.length_a   1.000
_cell.length_b   1.000
_cell.length_c   1.000
_cell.angle_alpha   90.00
_cell.angle_beta   90.00
_cell.angle_gamma   90.00
#
_symmetry.space_group_name_H-M   'P 1'
#
loop_
_entity.id
_entity.type
_entity.pdbx_description
1 polymer ?
#
loop_
_entity_poly.entity_id
_entity_poly.type
_entity_poly.pdbx_seq_one_letter_code
_entity_poly.pdbx_strand_id
1 'polypeptide(L)'
;AAFLPTVEATFHYDARDPFAVRVDFPASATLEGTEVSWTFARELLRDGLTGPAGSGDVRVRPHGWERLIVEFHAPEGMAVVHLPSAEVRGFLERTAAVVPPGEERITV
;
A
#
# COMPACT_ATOMS: atom_id res chain seq x y z
N ALA A 1 23.10 -10.22 -7.55
CA ALA A 1 21.78 -9.64 -7.20
C ALA A 1 21.54 -9.95 -5.74
N ALA A 2 21.32 -8.93 -4.90
CA ALA A 2 20.92 -9.17 -3.51
C ALA A 2 19.50 -9.77 -3.52
N PHE A 3 19.29 -10.87 -2.80
CA PHE A 3 17.96 -11.43 -2.59
C PHE A 3 17.20 -10.48 -1.66
N LEU A 4 16.11 -9.89 -2.16
CA LEU A 4 15.18 -9.20 -1.28
C LEU A 4 14.37 -10.27 -0.54
N PRO A 5 14.40 -10.31 0.80
CA PRO A 5 13.59 -11.26 1.55
C PRO A 5 12.11 -11.02 1.25
N THR A 6 11.37 -12.11 1.07
CA THR A 6 9.91 -12.03 0.96
C THR A 6 9.34 -11.86 2.36
N VAL A 7 8.51 -10.83 2.53
CA VAL A 7 7.78 -10.53 3.76
C VAL A 7 6.29 -10.63 3.46
N GLU A 8 5.52 -11.13 4.42
CA GLU A 8 4.07 -11.08 4.39
C GLU A 8 3.60 -9.66 4.73
N ALA A 9 2.74 -9.08 3.89
CA ALA A 9 2.12 -7.79 4.13
C ALA A 9 0.60 -7.93 4.01
N THR A 10 -0.13 -7.52 5.05
CA THR A 10 -1.59 -7.65 5.07
C THR A 10 -2.23 -6.31 4.78
N PHE A 11 -3.02 -6.25 3.69
CA PHE A 11 -3.76 -5.05 3.30
C PHE A 11 -5.18 -5.11 3.85
N HIS A 12 -5.58 -4.01 4.49
CA HIS A 12 -6.89 -3.85 5.11
C HIS A 12 -7.63 -2.67 4.50
N TYR A 13 -8.93 -2.85 4.36
CA TYR A 13 -9.87 -1.84 3.93
C TYR A 13 -11.07 -1.82 4.89
N ASP A 14 -11.49 -0.65 5.32
CA ASP A 14 -12.64 -0.44 6.18
C ASP A 14 -13.59 0.56 5.52
N ALA A 15 -14.83 0.16 5.25
CA ALA A 15 -15.83 1.01 4.61
C ALA A 15 -16.21 2.24 5.45
N ARG A 16 -15.86 2.27 6.75
CA ARG A 16 -16.04 3.43 7.62
C ARG A 16 -15.03 4.54 7.34
N ASP A 17 -13.85 4.18 6.84
CA ASP A 17 -12.85 5.11 6.31
C ASP A 17 -12.50 4.73 4.86
N PRO A 18 -13.43 4.99 3.92
CA PRO A 18 -13.36 4.43 2.57
C PRO A 18 -12.23 5.01 1.71
N PHE A 19 -11.57 6.06 2.18
CA PHE A 19 -10.44 6.68 1.51
C PHE A 19 -9.11 6.04 1.89
N ALA A 20 -9.05 5.31 3.01
CA ALA A 20 -7.82 4.78 3.57
C ALA A 20 -7.62 3.30 3.22
N VAL A 21 -6.34 2.95 3.09
CA VAL A 21 -5.85 1.57 3.10
C VAL A 21 -4.81 1.48 4.20
N ARG A 22 -4.89 0.43 4.99
CA ARG A 22 -3.87 0.10 5.99
C ARG A 22 -3.09 -1.13 5.54
N VAL A 23 -1.78 -1.10 5.69
CA VAL A 23 -0.91 -2.26 5.51
C VAL A 23 -0.14 -2.53 6.78
N ASP A 24 -0.09 -3.80 7.18
CA ASP A 24 0.70 -4.25 8.32
C ASP A 24 1.94 -5.01 7.87
N PHE A 25 3.08 -4.68 8.48
CA PHE A 25 4.34 -5.39 8.34
C PHE A 25 4.70 -6.09 9.65
N PRO A 26 4.99 -7.41 9.63
CA PRO A 26 5.34 -8.14 10.83
C PRO A 26 6.70 -7.67 11.39
N ALA A 27 6.88 -7.85 12.70
CA ALA A 27 8.12 -7.54 13.42
C ALA A 27 9.41 -8.03 12.74
N SER A 28 9.37 -9.20 12.08
CA SER A 28 10.52 -9.76 11.38
C SER A 28 10.97 -8.95 10.16
N ALA A 29 10.16 -8.00 9.69
CA ALA A 29 10.40 -7.20 8.50
C ALA A 29 10.64 -5.71 8.81
N THR A 30 10.63 -5.31 10.08
CA THR A 30 10.81 -3.92 10.51
C THR A 30 12.16 -3.76 11.20
N LEU A 31 12.72 -2.56 11.17
CA LEU A 31 14.03 -2.26 11.78
C LEU A 31 13.99 -2.35 13.31
N GLU A 32 12.84 -2.04 13.90
CA GLU A 32 12.65 -2.02 15.36
C GLU A 32 12.27 -3.39 15.94
N GLY A 33 12.03 -4.41 15.10
CA GLY A 33 11.62 -5.74 15.56
C GLY A 33 10.21 -5.76 16.15
N THR A 34 9.35 -4.83 15.74
CA THR A 34 7.96 -4.67 16.19
C THR A 34 7.03 -4.57 14.98
N GLU A 35 5.77 -4.98 15.11
CA GLU A 35 4.80 -4.82 14.03
C GLU A 35 4.58 -3.33 13.74
N VAL A 36 4.57 -2.97 12.46
CA VAL A 36 4.35 -1.58 12.01
C VAL A 36 3.21 -1.54 11.02
N SER A 37 2.26 -0.63 11.27
CA SER A 37 1.13 -0.36 10.37
C SER A 37 1.29 0.99 9.68
N TRP A 38 1.03 1.01 8.37
CA TRP A 38 0.98 2.23 7.57
C TRP A 38 -0.43 2.45 7.06
N THR A 39 -0.94 3.67 7.18
CA THR A 39 -2.22 4.08 6.61
C THR A 39 -1.99 5.17 5.56
N PHE A 40 -2.55 4.98 4.37
CA PHE A 40 -2.41 5.92 3.26
C PHE A 40 -3.62 5.84 2.32
N ALA A 41 -3.69 6.76 1.36
CA ALA A 41 -4.84 6.85 0.47
C ALA A 41 -4.99 5.60 -0.43
N ARG A 42 -6.21 5.08 -0.52
CA ARG A 42 -6.60 4.02 -1.47
C ARG A 42 -6.27 4.42 -2.91
N GLU A 43 -6.54 5.67 -3.25
CA GLU A 43 -6.26 6.25 -4.56
C GLU A 43 -4.76 6.24 -4.90
N LEU A 44 -3.87 6.33 -3.91
CA LEU A 44 -2.43 6.29 -4.14
C LEU A 44 -1.98 4.96 -4.76
N LEU A 45 -2.58 3.83 -4.37
CA LEU A 45 -2.32 2.54 -5.01
C LEU A 45 -2.83 2.50 -6.45
N ARG A 46 -4.01 3.06 -6.69
CA ARG A 46 -4.63 3.10 -8.02
C ARG A 46 -3.75 3.89 -8.98
N ASP A 47 -3.38 5.10 -8.60
CA ASP A 47 -2.58 5.99 -9.43
C ASP A 47 -1.18 5.39 -9.63
N GLY A 48 -0.61 4.84 -8.57
CA GLY A 48 0.66 4.12 -8.58
C GLY A 48 0.75 2.95 -9.57
N LEU A 49 -0.37 2.29 -9.89
CA LEU A 49 -0.41 1.23 -10.91
C LEU A 49 -0.29 1.76 -12.35
N THR A 50 -0.53 3.07 -12.55
CA THR A 50 -0.50 3.72 -13.87
C THR A 50 0.73 4.60 -14.06
N GLY A 51 1.28 5.17 -12.99
CA GLY A 51 2.44 6.06 -13.03
C GLY A 51 2.96 6.38 -11.63
N PRO A 52 4.09 7.10 -11.53
CA PRO A 52 4.60 7.56 -10.24
C PRO A 52 3.57 8.48 -9.54
N ALA A 53 3.29 8.20 -8.27
CA ALA A 53 2.32 8.92 -7.45
C ALA A 53 2.82 9.06 -6.00
N GLY A 54 2.32 10.09 -5.30
CA GLY A 54 2.68 10.39 -3.91
C GLY A 54 3.85 11.38 -3.79
N SER A 55 3.73 12.32 -2.86
CA SER A 55 4.73 13.36 -2.56
C SER A 55 5.15 13.40 -1.09
N GLY A 56 4.46 12.66 -0.21
CA GLY A 56 4.73 12.60 1.22
C GLY A 56 5.48 11.33 1.63
N ASP A 57 5.06 10.79 2.77
CA ASP A 57 5.69 9.64 3.43
C ASP A 57 5.47 8.32 2.69
N VAL A 58 4.44 8.25 1.86
CA VAL A 58 4.18 7.09 0.99
C VAL A 58 4.27 7.51 -0.46
N ARG A 59 5.10 6.79 -1.23
CA ARG A 59 5.26 6.99 -2.67
C ARG A 59 5.10 5.66 -3.38
N VAL A 60 4.41 5.69 -4.51
CA VAL A 60 4.06 4.48 -5.25
C VAL A 60 4.42 4.68 -6.72
N ARG A 61 5.02 3.67 -7.34
CA ARG A 61 5.34 3.73 -8.77
C ARG A 61 5.32 2.34 -9.40
N PRO A 62 4.96 2.23 -10.69
CA PRO A 62 5.04 0.97 -11.38
C PRO A 62 6.51 0.57 -11.59
N HIS A 63 6.77 -0.73 -11.60
CA HIS A 63 8.06 -1.30 -11.94
C HIS A 63 7.87 -2.43 -12.94
N GLY A 64 7.95 -2.06 -14.22
CA GLY A 64 7.48 -2.93 -15.31
C GLY A 64 5.97 -3.18 -15.21
N TRP A 65 5.51 -4.27 -15.81
CA TRP A 65 4.07 -4.61 -15.85
C TRP A 65 3.59 -5.38 -14.62
N GLU A 66 4.50 -6.11 -13.96
CA GLU A 66 4.14 -7.14 -12.98
C GLU A 66 4.32 -6.68 -11.53
N ARG A 67 5.04 -5.57 -11.29
CA ARG A 67 5.36 -5.11 -9.94
C ARG A 67 4.98 -3.66 -9.70
N LEU A 68 4.59 -3.39 -8.47
CA LEU A 68 4.41 -2.07 -7.90
C LEU A 68 5.48 -1.87 -6.83
N ILE A 69 6.18 -0.73 -6.87
CA ILE A 69 7.09 -0.36 -5.80
C ILE A 69 6.36 0.65 -4.90
N VAL A 70 6.35 0.35 -3.59
CA VAL A 70 5.87 1.26 -2.55
C VAL A 70 7.03 1.62 -1.64
N GLU A 71 7.24 2.90 -1.45
CA GLU A 71 8.28 3.47 -0.60
C GLU A 71 7.61 4.14 0.60
N PHE A 72 7.99 3.71 1.80
CA PHE A 72 7.55 4.27 3.08
C PHE A 72 8.71 5.03 3.70
N HIS A 73 8.54 6.34 3.92
CA HIS A 73 9.54 7.26 4.44
C HIS A 73 9.16 7.63 5.87
N ALA A 74 10.05 7.37 6.81
CA ALA A 74 9.93 7.76 8.21
C ALA A 74 11.24 8.45 8.65
N PRO A 75 11.24 9.22 9.76
CA PRO A 75 12.47 9.82 10.28
C PRO A 75 13.59 8.82 10.55
N GLU A 76 13.23 7.59 10.92
CA GLU A 76 14.16 6.50 11.26
C GLU A 76 14.75 5.82 10.03
N GLY A 77 14.13 5.99 8.85
CA GLY A 77 14.60 5.40 7.60
C GLY A 77 13.51 5.22 6.54
N MET A 78 13.86 4.46 5.49
CA MET A 78 12.95 4.18 4.38
C MET A 78 12.80 2.67 4.19
N ALA A 79 11.55 2.21 4.05
CA ALA A 79 11.22 0.86 3.62
C ALA A 79 10.79 0.88 2.15
N VAL A 80 11.32 -0.05 1.35
CA VAL A 80 10.94 -0.21 -0.06
C VAL A 80 10.41 -1.62 -0.25
N VAL A 81 9.16 -1.73 -0.70
CA VAL A 81 8.50 -3.03 -0.92
C VAL A 81 8.08 -3.20 -2.37
N HIS A 82 8.22 -4.44 -2.86
CA HIS A 82 7.83 -4.82 -4.21
C HIS A 82 6.59 -5.72 -4.13
N LEU A 83 5.45 -5.18 -4.54
CA LEU A 83 4.17 -5.89 -4.53
C LEU A 83 3.86 -6.45 -5.93
N PRO A 84 3.26 -7.64 -6.06
CA PRO A 84 2.69 -8.07 -7.33
C PRO A 84 1.56 -7.12 -7.76
N SER A 85 1.65 -6.54 -8.94
CA SER A 85 0.62 -5.61 -9.45
C SER A 85 -0.75 -6.27 -9.54
N ALA A 86 -0.82 -7.58 -9.82
CA ALA A 86 -2.07 -8.34 -9.88
C ALA A 86 -2.77 -8.41 -8.51
N GLU A 87 -2.03 -8.62 -7.42
CA GLU A 87 -2.59 -8.66 -6.06
C GLU A 87 -3.13 -7.29 -5.65
N VAL A 88 -2.41 -6.21 -5.99
CA VAL A 88 -2.87 -4.84 -5.72
C VAL A 88 -4.14 -4.52 -6.51
N ARG A 89 -4.20 -4.90 -7.79
CA ARG A 89 -5.43 -4.74 -8.61
C ARG A 89 -6.59 -5.53 -8.01
N GLY A 90 -6.39 -6.79 -7.67
CA GLY A 90 -7.45 -7.62 -7.06
C GLY A 90 -7.91 -7.08 -5.71
N PHE A 91 -7.01 -6.53 -4.90
CA PHE A 91 -7.39 -5.81 -3.67
C PHE A 91 -8.25 -4.59 -3.99
N LEU A 92 -7.82 -3.71 -4.89
CA LEU A 92 -8.57 -2.51 -5.28
C LEU A 92 -9.96 -2.85 -5.85
N GLU A 93 -10.07 -3.88 -6.69
CA GLU A 93 -11.34 -4.39 -7.21
C GLU A 93 -12.29 -4.81 -6.08
N ARG A 94 -11.80 -5.54 -5.07
CA ARG A 94 -12.60 -5.90 -3.88
C ARG A 94 -13.03 -4.67 -3.09
N THR A 95 -12.16 -3.67 -2.91
CA THR A 95 -12.54 -2.45 -2.20
C THR A 95 -13.59 -1.63 -2.97
N ALA A 96 -13.49 -1.57 -4.30
CA ALA A 96 -14.42 -0.87 -5.18
C ALA A 96 -15.80 -1.54 -5.18
N ALA A 97 -15.86 -2.87 -5.01
CA ALA A 97 -17.11 -3.59 -4.85
C ALA A 97 -17.83 -3.27 -3.52
N VAL A 98 -17.09 -2.81 -2.49
CA VAL A 98 -17.66 -2.40 -1.19
C VAL A 98 -18.06 -0.92 -1.21
N VAL A 99 -17.16 -0.03 -1.65
CA VAL A 99 -17.43 1.39 -1.87
C VAL A 99 -16.82 1.81 -3.21
N PRO A 100 -17.64 2.04 -4.24
CA PRO A 100 -17.15 2.49 -5.54
C PRO A 100 -16.37 3.80 -5.46
N PRO A 101 -15.33 4.00 -6.28
CA PRO A 101 -14.67 5.30 -6.39
C PRO A 101 -15.67 6.38 -6.83
N GLY A 102 -15.65 7.53 -6.17
CA GLY A 102 -16.61 8.62 -6.33
C GLY A 102 -17.83 8.53 -5.39
N GLU A 103 -18.06 7.39 -4.73
CA GLU A 103 -19.15 7.20 -3.76
C GLU A 103 -18.65 7.19 -2.30
N GLU A 104 -17.36 7.50 -2.09
CA GLU A 104 -16.79 7.53 -0.76
C GLU A 104 -17.40 8.62 0.13
N ARG A 105 -17.75 8.23 1.36
CA ARG A 105 -18.21 9.13 2.42
C ARG A 105 -17.76 8.63 3.78
N ILE A 106 -17.19 9.52 4.59
CA ILE A 106 -16.88 9.20 5.99
C ILE A 106 -18.22 9.13 6.75
N THR A 107 -18.46 8.01 7.41
CA THR A 107 -19.63 7.84 8.28
C THR A 107 -19.16 7.97 9.72
N VAL A 108 -19.60 9.05 10.37
CA VAL A 108 -19.27 9.40 11.77
C VAL A 108 -20.24 8.74 12.73
#